data_AF-A0A2V7M5M2-F1
#
_entry.id   AF-A0A2V7M5M2-F1
#
_cell.length_a   1.000
_cell.length_b   1.000
_cell.length_c   1.000
_cell.angle_alpha   90.00
_cell.angle_beta   90.00
_cell.angle_gamma   90.00
#
_symmetry.space_group_name_H-M   'P 1'
#
loop_
_entity.id
_entity.type
_entity.pdbx_description
1 polymer ?
#
loop_
_entity_poly.entity_id
_entity_poly.type
_entity_poly.pdbx_seq_one_letter_code
_entity_poly.pdbx_strand_id
1 'polypeptide(L)'
;DAILNRLFLTSYDLELFQPALDWCQKGYRRFPADSRFVECQLMLLSTNARDPDVGEAWRLVDEYTRLIPARDRPLQRLYAQVWAAAVLGRAGLRDSAHRVLERSRGDATVDPERDVLGYQAAVYTMIGDKDDALRVLGEYLVANPRHREGFRKNVHWWWRSLQDDTRFKALIGAR
;
A
#
# COMPACT_ATOMS: atom_id res chain seq x y z
N ASP A 1 -16.47 2.31 -11.45
CA ASP A 1 -16.38 3.26 -12.60
C ASP A 1 -14.92 3.52 -12.93
N ALA A 2 -14.52 3.30 -14.19
CA ALA A 2 -13.11 3.36 -14.57
C ALA A 2 -12.54 4.79 -14.59
N ILE A 3 -13.36 5.80 -14.85
CA ILE A 3 -12.93 7.20 -14.94
C ILE A 3 -12.65 7.74 -13.54
N LEU A 4 -13.58 7.57 -12.60
CA LEU A 4 -13.40 8.01 -11.21
C LEU A 4 -12.21 7.30 -10.54
N ASN A 5 -12.04 6.00 -10.79
CA ASN A 5 -10.90 5.27 -10.26
C ASN A 5 -9.57 5.80 -10.82
N ARG A 6 -9.51 6.10 -12.13
CA ARG A 6 -8.32 6.68 -12.75
C ARG A 6 -8.01 8.07 -12.20
N LEU A 7 -9.01 8.92 -12.02
CA LEU A 7 -8.85 10.25 -11.43
C LEU A 7 -8.33 10.16 -9.98
N PHE A 8 -8.83 9.21 -9.19
CA PHE A 8 -8.30 8.93 -7.87
C PHE A 8 -6.82 8.52 -7.93
N LEU A 9 -6.48 7.47 -8.68
CA LEU A 9 -5.11 6.94 -8.75
C LEU A 9 -4.12 8.02 -9.22
N THR A 10 -4.44 8.75 -10.30
CA THR A 10 -3.58 9.83 -10.78
C THR A 10 -3.41 10.93 -9.74
N SER A 11 -4.46 11.31 -9.02
CA SER A 11 -4.35 12.32 -7.96
C SER A 11 -3.52 11.81 -6.77
N TYR A 12 -3.67 10.55 -6.39
CA TYR A 12 -2.92 9.90 -5.32
C TYR A 12 -1.43 9.77 -5.65
N ASP A 13 -1.11 9.35 -6.88
CA ASP A 13 0.27 9.19 -7.35
C ASP A 13 1.01 10.53 -7.46
N LEU A 14 0.27 11.62 -7.70
CA LEU A 14 0.78 13.00 -7.72
C LEU A 14 0.73 13.71 -6.36
N GLU A 15 0.34 13.00 -5.29
CA GLU A 15 0.15 13.55 -3.94
C GLU A 15 -0.85 14.72 -3.85
N LEU A 16 -1.75 14.81 -4.83
CA LEU A 16 -2.90 15.71 -4.82
C LEU A 16 -4.01 15.09 -3.96
N PHE A 17 -3.77 15.01 -2.65
CA PHE A 17 -4.59 14.22 -1.75
C PHE A 17 -6.02 14.74 -1.55
N GLN A 18 -6.24 16.06 -1.60
CA GLN A 18 -7.60 16.62 -1.54
C GLN A 18 -8.42 16.24 -2.80
N PRO A 19 -7.91 16.44 -4.03
CA PRO A 19 -8.54 15.87 -5.22
C PRO A 19 -8.73 14.35 -5.18
N ALA A 20 -7.73 13.60 -4.69
CA ALA A 20 -7.84 12.15 -4.56
C ALA A 20 -8.98 11.75 -3.62
N LEU A 21 -9.13 12.43 -2.48
CA LEU A 21 -10.22 12.24 -1.54
C LEU A 21 -11.58 12.51 -2.18
N ASP A 22 -11.73 13.61 -2.92
CA ASP A 22 -12.97 13.94 -3.61
C ASP A 22 -13.38 12.85 -4.61
N TRP A 23 -12.44 12.38 -5.44
CA TRP A 23 -12.73 11.33 -6.43
C TRP A 23 -13.06 10.00 -5.78
N CYS A 24 -12.31 9.62 -4.73
CA CYS A 24 -12.56 8.41 -3.97
C CYS A 24 -13.95 8.43 -3.30
N GLN A 25 -14.33 9.54 -2.65
CA GLN A 25 -15.64 9.69 -2.02
C GLN A 25 -16.80 9.70 -3.02
N LYS A 26 -16.63 10.34 -4.19
CA LYS A 26 -17.63 10.27 -5.28
C LYS A 26 -17.81 8.84 -5.78
N GLY A 27 -16.71 8.14 -5.97
CA GLY A 27 -16.71 6.73 -6.36
C GLY A 27 -17.41 5.83 -5.34
N TYR A 28 -17.02 5.94 -4.06
CA TYR A 28 -17.58 5.15 -2.97
C TYR A 28 -19.09 5.36 -2.81
N ARG A 29 -19.57 6.61 -2.88
CA ARG A 29 -21.01 6.93 -2.80
C ARG A 29 -21.81 6.38 -3.98
N ARG A 30 -21.26 6.45 -5.20
CA ARG A 30 -21.97 6.05 -6.42
C ARG A 30 -21.88 4.56 -6.70
N PHE A 31 -20.82 3.90 -6.25
CA PHE A 31 -20.53 2.49 -6.53
C PHE A 31 -20.07 1.76 -5.25
N PRO A 32 -20.95 1.64 -4.24
CA PRO A 32 -20.56 1.06 -2.94
C PRO A 32 -20.16 -0.43 -3.00
N ALA A 33 -20.50 -1.14 -4.09
CA ALA A 33 -20.10 -2.53 -4.31
C ALA A 33 -18.82 -2.69 -5.15
N ASP A 34 -18.22 -1.59 -5.61
CA ASP A 34 -16.96 -1.62 -6.38
C ASP A 34 -15.79 -1.52 -5.38
N SER A 35 -15.10 -2.65 -5.18
CA SER A 35 -14.06 -2.80 -4.16
C SER A 35 -12.94 -1.76 -4.26
N ARG A 36 -12.66 -1.26 -5.47
CA ARG A 36 -11.65 -0.22 -5.71
C ARG A 36 -11.94 1.06 -4.95
N PHE A 37 -13.22 1.40 -4.76
CA PHE A 37 -13.59 2.58 -4.00
C PHE A 37 -13.63 2.36 -2.48
N VAL A 38 -13.54 1.11 -2.03
CA VAL A 38 -13.27 0.78 -0.61
C VAL A 38 -11.76 0.86 -0.37
N GLU A 39 -10.98 0.29 -1.27
CA GLU A 39 -9.51 0.33 -1.22
C GLU A 39 -8.98 1.77 -1.24
N CYS A 40 -9.53 2.64 -2.10
CA CYS A 40 -9.08 4.03 -2.14
C CYS A 40 -9.26 4.77 -0.81
N GLN A 41 -10.30 4.45 -0.03
CA GLN A 41 -10.51 5.04 1.31
C GLN A 41 -9.39 4.59 2.25
N LEU A 42 -9.04 3.31 2.18
CA LEU A 42 -7.98 2.73 3.01
C LEU A 42 -6.60 3.29 2.63
N MET A 43 -6.33 3.46 1.34
CA MET A 43 -5.13 4.15 0.84
C MET A 43 -5.07 5.60 1.34
N LEU A 44 -6.17 6.35 1.31
CA LEU A 44 -6.19 7.73 1.79
C LEU A 44 -6.07 7.86 3.31
N LEU A 45 -6.56 6.89 4.08
CA LEU A 45 -6.29 6.81 5.52
C LEU A 45 -4.80 6.57 5.83
N SER A 46 -3.99 6.13 4.85
CA SER A 46 -2.54 6.03 4.99
C SER A 46 -1.78 7.33 4.68
N THR A 47 -2.47 8.41 4.31
CA THR A 47 -1.85 9.71 3.95
C THR A 47 -2.37 10.84 4.83
N ASN A 48 -1.77 12.03 4.75
CA ASN A 48 -2.24 13.21 5.48
C ASN A 48 -3.55 13.83 4.92
N ALA A 49 -4.24 13.16 3.98
CA ALA A 49 -5.55 13.59 3.49
C ALA A 49 -6.60 13.64 4.60
N ARG A 50 -6.47 12.73 5.58
CA ARG A 50 -7.39 12.51 6.70
C ARG A 50 -6.60 12.10 7.95
N ASP A 51 -7.16 12.37 9.12
CA ASP A 51 -6.63 11.82 10.37
C ASP A 51 -6.68 10.28 10.35
N PRO A 52 -5.70 9.60 10.94
CA PRO A 52 -5.72 8.14 10.97
C PRO A 52 -6.84 7.65 11.88
N ASP A 53 -7.68 6.74 11.37
CA ASP A 53 -8.72 6.05 12.13
C ASP A 53 -8.52 4.54 12.00
N VAL A 54 -8.07 3.93 13.11
CA VAL A 54 -7.78 2.49 13.18
C VAL A 54 -9.05 1.65 13.09
N GLY A 55 -10.16 2.12 13.68
CA GLY A 55 -11.44 1.42 13.63
C GLY A 55 -12.01 1.42 12.21
N GLU A 56 -11.94 2.57 11.54
CA GLU A 56 -12.34 2.69 10.14
C GLU A 56 -11.46 1.83 9.22
N ALA A 57 -10.14 1.80 9.45
CA ALA A 57 -9.23 0.98 8.65
C ALA A 57 -9.62 -0.50 8.68
N TRP A 58 -9.90 -1.08 9.86
CA TRP A 58 -10.32 -2.47 9.96
C TRP A 58 -11.70 -2.72 9.35
N ARG A 59 -12.64 -1.80 9.54
CA ARG A 59 -13.95 -1.87 8.90
C ARG A 59 -13.83 -1.90 7.37
N LEU A 60 -12.94 -1.08 6.80
CA LEU A 60 -12.66 -1.03 5.36
C LEU A 60 -11.96 -2.30 4.87
N VAL A 61 -11.04 -2.89 5.65
CA VAL A 61 -10.42 -4.19 5.30
C VAL A 61 -11.48 -5.28 5.16
N ASP A 62 -12.39 -5.39 6.11
CA ASP A 62 -13.45 -6.39 6.08
C ASP A 62 -14.47 -6.12 4.96
N GLU A 63 -14.83 -4.85 4.76
CA GLU A 63 -15.71 -4.44 3.66
C GLU A 63 -15.10 -4.76 2.29
N TYR A 64 -13.83 -4.39 2.08
CA TYR A 64 -13.08 -4.66 0.86
C TYR A 64 -13.03 -6.16 0.59
N THR A 65 -12.58 -6.95 1.58
CA THR A 65 -12.42 -8.40 1.45
C THR A 65 -13.74 -9.09 1.10
N ARG A 66 -14.87 -8.61 1.64
CA ARG A 66 -16.20 -9.17 1.36
C ARG A 66 -16.62 -8.98 -0.10
N LEU A 67 -16.24 -7.86 -0.72
CA LEU A 67 -16.55 -7.54 -2.12
C LEU A 67 -15.68 -8.30 -3.12
N ILE A 68 -14.52 -8.83 -2.69
CA ILE A 68 -13.63 -9.61 -3.55
C ILE A 68 -14.22 -11.01 -3.84
N PRO A 69 -14.09 -11.53 -5.08
CA PRO A 69 -14.44 -12.91 -5.41
C PRO A 69 -13.74 -13.93 -4.50
N ALA A 70 -14.45 -14.99 -4.07
CA ALA A 70 -13.96 -15.92 -3.05
C ALA A 70 -12.55 -16.49 -3.31
N ARG A 71 -12.23 -16.76 -4.58
CA ARG A 71 -10.93 -17.25 -5.03
C ARG A 71 -9.78 -16.29 -4.70
N ASP A 72 -10.01 -14.99 -4.82
CA ASP A 72 -8.98 -13.96 -4.72
C ASP A 72 -8.91 -13.32 -3.33
N ARG A 73 -9.91 -13.58 -2.47
CA ARG A 73 -10.01 -13.02 -1.11
C ARG A 73 -8.75 -13.20 -0.26
N PRO A 74 -8.09 -14.38 -0.23
CA PRO A 74 -6.92 -14.56 0.63
C PRO A 74 -5.82 -13.54 0.30
N LEU A 75 -5.45 -13.41 -0.97
CA LEU A 75 -4.41 -12.47 -1.41
C LEU A 75 -4.85 -11.01 -1.23
N GLN A 76 -6.07 -10.68 -1.62
CA GLN A 76 -6.58 -9.32 -1.52
C GLN A 76 -6.70 -8.83 -0.06
N ARG A 77 -6.98 -9.74 0.88
CA ARG A 77 -6.97 -9.42 2.31
C ARG A 77 -5.56 -9.05 2.79
N LEU A 78 -4.50 -9.63 2.24
CA LEU A 78 -3.12 -9.28 2.58
C LEU A 78 -2.81 -7.83 2.18
N TYR A 79 -3.14 -7.43 0.95
CA TYR A 79 -2.97 -6.05 0.49
C TYR A 79 -3.73 -5.05 1.36
N ALA A 80 -5.00 -5.33 1.68
CA ALA A 80 -5.78 -4.46 2.56
C ALA A 80 -5.17 -4.37 3.96
N GLN A 81 -4.64 -5.48 4.51
CA GLN A 81 -3.95 -5.46 5.80
C GLN A 81 -2.66 -4.62 5.78
N VAL A 82 -1.91 -4.64 4.68
CA VAL A 82 -0.73 -3.77 4.50
C VAL A 82 -1.13 -2.30 4.61
N TRP A 83 -2.22 -1.88 3.95
CA TRP A 83 -2.71 -0.52 4.09
C TRP A 83 -3.19 -0.19 5.50
N ALA A 84 -3.88 -1.13 6.18
CA ALA A 84 -4.25 -0.94 7.58
C ALA A 84 -3.02 -0.79 8.51
N ALA A 85 -1.90 -1.47 8.21
CA ALA A 85 -0.65 -1.26 8.94
C ALA A 85 -0.09 0.14 8.76
N ALA A 86 -0.23 0.74 7.57
CA ALA A 86 0.15 2.13 7.35
C ALA A 86 -0.67 3.09 8.22
N VAL A 87 -1.99 2.85 8.34
CA VAL A 87 -2.87 3.63 9.24
C VAL A 87 -2.44 3.46 10.71
N LEU A 88 -2.13 2.23 11.15
CA LEU A 88 -1.63 1.96 12.49
C LEU A 88 -0.32 2.73 12.78
N GLY A 89 0.62 2.72 11.84
CA GLY A 89 1.88 3.46 11.99
C GLY A 89 1.65 4.97 12.10
N ARG A 90 0.75 5.53 11.27
CA ARG A 90 0.33 6.93 11.38
C ARG A 90 -0.33 7.27 12.71
N ALA A 91 -1.07 6.33 13.29
CA ALA A 91 -1.67 6.48 14.62
C ALA A 91 -0.67 6.30 15.78
N GLY A 92 0.63 6.16 15.50
CA GLY A 92 1.67 5.95 16.52
C GLY A 92 1.75 4.53 17.07
N LEU A 93 1.01 3.58 16.48
CA LEU A 93 0.94 2.19 16.94
C LEU A 93 1.97 1.31 16.20
N ARG A 94 3.25 1.67 16.31
CA ARG A 94 4.35 1.04 15.54
C ARG A 94 4.41 -0.47 15.70
N ASP A 95 4.41 -0.99 16.93
CA ASP A 95 4.49 -2.43 17.18
C ASP A 95 3.30 -3.18 16.54
N SER A 96 2.12 -2.57 16.57
CA SER A 96 0.93 -3.13 15.93
C SER A 96 1.05 -3.11 14.41
N ALA A 97 1.57 -2.03 13.83
CA ALA A 97 1.84 -1.95 12.39
C ALA A 97 2.80 -3.07 11.95
N HIS A 98 3.92 -3.27 12.66
CA HIS A 98 4.87 -4.36 12.39
C HIS A 98 4.20 -5.73 12.49
N ARG A 99 3.44 -5.98 13.55
CA ARG A 99 2.72 -7.26 13.73
C ARG A 99 1.76 -7.53 12.56
N VAL A 100 1.09 -6.49 12.07
CA VAL A 100 0.16 -6.59 10.93
C VAL A 100 0.92 -6.81 9.62
N LEU A 101 2.05 -6.14 9.40
CA LEU A 101 2.90 -6.38 8.23
C LEU A 101 3.41 -7.82 8.25
N GLU A 102 4.00 -8.30 9.34
CA GLU A 102 4.54 -9.67 9.38
C GLU A 102 3.46 -10.74 9.10
N ARG A 103 2.24 -10.59 9.62
CA ARG A 103 1.15 -11.54 9.31
C ARG A 103 0.59 -11.38 7.89
N SER A 104 0.71 -10.20 7.28
CA SER A 104 0.20 -9.93 5.93
C SER A 104 1.15 -10.40 4.83
N ARG A 105 2.30 -11.00 5.18
CA ARG A 105 3.32 -11.46 4.22
C ARG A 105 2.81 -12.54 3.28
N GLY A 106 1.86 -13.35 3.73
CA GLY A 106 1.37 -14.52 2.99
C GLY A 106 2.41 -15.64 2.90
N ASP A 107 2.08 -16.66 2.11
CA ASP A 107 2.95 -17.78 1.78
C ASP A 107 2.87 -18.07 0.27
N ALA A 108 3.62 -19.06 -0.20
CA ALA A 108 3.66 -19.43 -1.62
C ALA A 108 2.32 -20.00 -2.16
N THR A 109 1.36 -20.33 -1.29
CA THR A 109 0.02 -20.75 -1.70
C THR A 109 -0.89 -19.55 -1.95
N VAL A 110 -0.75 -18.48 -1.15
CA VAL A 110 -1.58 -17.26 -1.27
C VAL A 110 -0.96 -16.19 -2.18
N ASP A 111 0.35 -15.99 -2.10
CA ASP A 111 1.13 -15.00 -2.85
C ASP A 111 2.39 -15.66 -3.46
N PRO A 112 2.23 -16.50 -4.50
CA PRO A 112 3.36 -17.19 -5.12
C PRO A 112 4.39 -16.24 -5.75
N GLU A 113 3.95 -15.07 -6.21
CA GLU A 113 4.81 -14.05 -6.84
C GLU A 113 5.51 -13.13 -5.83
N ARG A 114 5.12 -13.23 -4.54
CA ARG A 114 5.62 -12.40 -3.44
C ARG A 114 5.42 -10.91 -3.68
N ASP A 115 4.32 -10.55 -4.35
CA ASP A 115 4.04 -9.16 -4.71
C ASP A 115 3.66 -8.31 -3.50
N VAL A 116 3.09 -8.92 -2.45
CA VAL A 116 2.73 -8.21 -1.22
C VAL A 116 3.96 -7.59 -0.56
N LEU A 117 5.15 -8.19 -0.71
CA LEU A 117 6.40 -7.65 -0.16
C LEU A 117 6.71 -6.24 -0.68
N GLY A 118 6.37 -5.93 -1.94
CA GLY A 118 6.58 -4.60 -2.51
C GLY A 118 5.76 -3.53 -1.77
N TYR A 119 4.52 -3.84 -1.43
CA TYR A 119 3.64 -2.94 -0.67
C TYR A 119 4.06 -2.86 0.80
N GLN A 120 4.48 -3.98 1.41
CA GLN A 120 5.01 -3.97 2.77
C GLN A 120 6.24 -3.07 2.89
N ALA A 121 7.19 -3.18 1.96
CA ALA A 121 8.36 -2.31 1.93
C ALA A 121 7.99 -0.84 1.78
N ALA A 122 6.97 -0.53 0.96
CA ALA A 122 6.45 0.83 0.83
C ALA A 122 5.86 1.32 2.17
N VAL A 123 5.07 0.50 2.87
CA VAL A 123 4.49 0.87 4.15
C VAL A 123 5.54 1.01 5.25
N TYR A 124 6.51 0.11 5.35
CA TYR A 124 7.66 0.28 6.25
C TYR A 124 8.36 1.62 5.99
N THR A 125 8.51 2.02 4.73
CA THR A 125 9.07 3.33 4.36
C THR A 125 8.20 4.50 4.85
N MET A 126 6.87 4.41 4.65
CA MET A 126 5.91 5.44 5.07
C MET A 126 5.90 5.67 6.58
N ILE A 127 6.05 4.59 7.36
CA ILE A 127 6.06 4.66 8.84
C ILE A 127 7.45 4.95 9.41
N GLY A 128 8.45 5.19 8.55
CA GLY A 128 9.81 5.58 8.93
C GLY A 128 10.73 4.43 9.32
N ASP A 129 10.33 3.17 9.10
CA ASP A 129 11.18 2.00 9.34
C ASP A 129 12.04 1.68 8.12
N LYS A 130 13.19 2.34 8.02
CA LYS A 130 14.08 2.20 6.86
C LYS A 130 14.73 0.82 6.78
N ASP A 131 15.05 0.21 7.92
CA ASP A 131 15.79 -1.04 7.94
C ASP A 131 14.90 -2.21 7.48
N ASP A 132 13.67 -2.29 8.00
CA ASP A 132 12.71 -3.28 7.51
C ASP A 132 12.25 -2.99 6.08
N ALA A 133 12.10 -1.72 5.71
CA ALA A 133 11.78 -1.35 4.32
C ALA A 133 12.83 -1.87 3.33
N LEU A 134 14.12 -1.67 3.61
CA LEU A 134 15.21 -2.10 2.74
C LEU A 134 15.35 -3.62 2.71
N ARG A 135 15.20 -4.29 3.86
CA ARG A 135 15.23 -5.75 3.96
C ARG A 135 14.13 -6.38 3.10
N VAL A 136 12.88 -5.95 3.32
CA VAL A 136 11.72 -6.49 2.60
C VAL A 136 11.76 -6.12 1.11
N LEU A 137 12.20 -4.90 0.76
CA LEU A 137 12.40 -4.51 -0.63
C LEU A 137 13.45 -5.40 -1.34
N GLY A 138 14.53 -5.74 -0.64
CA GLY A 138 15.54 -6.66 -1.14
C GLY A 138 14.96 -8.02 -1.49
N GLU A 139 14.17 -8.61 -0.58
CA GLU A 139 13.48 -9.88 -0.81
C GLU A 139 12.51 -9.80 -2.01
N TYR A 140 11.72 -8.72 -2.09
CA TYR A 140 10.83 -8.47 -3.21
C TYR A 140 11.57 -8.42 -4.54
N LEU A 141 12.70 -7.69 -4.62
CA LEU A 141 13.48 -7.56 -5.85
C LEU A 141 14.30 -8.82 -6.20
N VAL A 142 14.49 -9.75 -5.25
CA VAL A 142 14.99 -11.10 -5.55
C VAL A 142 13.90 -11.93 -6.25
N ALA A 143 12.67 -11.89 -5.76
CA ALA A 143 11.54 -12.56 -6.40
C ALA A 143 11.15 -11.91 -7.75
N ASN A 144 11.24 -10.58 -7.84
CA ASN A 144 10.77 -9.77 -8.97
C ASN A 144 11.89 -8.92 -9.59
N PRO A 145 12.93 -9.52 -10.19
CA PRO A 145 14.13 -8.79 -10.58
C PRO A 145 13.91 -7.74 -11.67
N ARG A 146 12.92 -7.93 -12.55
CA ARG A 146 12.56 -6.99 -13.61
C ARG A 146 12.01 -5.66 -13.07
N HIS A 147 11.45 -5.65 -11.86
CA HIS A 147 10.84 -4.44 -11.29
C HIS A 147 11.87 -3.38 -10.89
N ARG A 148 13.16 -3.75 -10.78
CA ARG A 148 14.26 -2.78 -10.60
C ARG A 148 14.26 -1.69 -11.68
N GLU A 149 13.85 -2.01 -12.91
CA GLU A 149 13.79 -1.03 -13.99
C GLU A 149 12.78 0.09 -13.72
N GLY A 150 11.64 -0.24 -13.12
CA GLY A 150 10.62 0.75 -12.74
C GLY A 150 11.18 1.78 -11.76
N PHE A 151 11.87 1.32 -10.72
CA PHE A 151 12.53 2.18 -9.73
C PHE A 151 13.57 3.14 -10.35
N ARG A 152 14.27 2.74 -11.42
CA ARG A 152 15.24 3.62 -12.09
C ARG A 152 14.61 4.72 -12.92
N LYS A 153 13.41 4.49 -13.46
CA LYS A 153 12.71 5.42 -14.35
C LYS A 153 11.93 6.48 -13.58
N ASN A 154 11.22 6.06 -12.54
CA ASN A 154 10.43 6.95 -11.71
C ASN A 154 10.33 6.37 -10.30
N VAL A 155 10.83 7.09 -9.30
CA VAL A 155 10.71 6.69 -7.91
C VAL A 155 9.45 7.30 -7.33
N HIS A 156 8.42 6.47 -7.15
CA HIS A 156 7.16 6.86 -6.52
C HIS A 156 7.40 7.51 -5.15
N TRP A 157 6.51 8.43 -4.74
CA TRP A 157 6.65 9.19 -3.49
C TRP A 157 6.73 8.32 -2.23
N TRP A 158 6.20 7.10 -2.29
CA TRP A 158 6.33 6.08 -1.23
C TRP A 158 7.76 5.87 -0.77
N TRP A 159 8.73 6.03 -1.67
CA TRP A 159 10.14 5.76 -1.41
C TRP A 159 10.93 7.02 -1.08
N ARG A 160 10.29 8.19 -0.98
CA ARG A 160 10.98 9.50 -0.84
C ARG A 160 12.04 9.50 0.27
N SER A 161 11.74 8.90 1.42
CA SER A 161 12.66 8.89 2.58
C SER A 161 13.87 7.94 2.42
N LEU A 162 13.87 7.08 1.38
CA LEU A 162 14.96 6.17 1.04
C LEU A 162 15.79 6.62 -0.16
N GLN A 163 15.36 7.63 -0.92
CA GLN A 163 16.02 8.01 -2.18
C GLN A 163 17.51 8.35 -2.02
N ASP A 164 17.89 8.91 -0.88
CA ASP A 164 19.29 9.25 -0.56
C ASP A 164 20.06 8.13 0.17
N ASP A 165 19.39 7.05 0.59
CA ASP A 165 20.04 5.92 1.26
C ASP A 165 20.89 5.12 0.25
N THR A 166 22.18 4.95 0.55
CA THR A 166 23.12 4.24 -0.33
C THR A 166 22.73 2.77 -0.52
N ARG A 167 22.10 2.15 0.49
CA ARG A 167 21.58 0.78 0.41
C ARG A 167 20.40 0.71 -0.56
N PHE A 168 19.52 1.71 -0.56
CA PHE A 168 18.42 1.79 -1.51
C PHE A 168 18.93 1.92 -2.95
N LYS A 169 19.86 2.85 -3.21
CA LYS A 169 20.51 3.03 -4.52
C LYS A 169 21.14 1.73 -5.03
N ALA A 170 21.85 1.03 -4.15
CA ALA A 170 22.45 -0.27 -4.46
C ALA A 170 21.40 -1.33 -4.83
N LEU A 171 20.28 -1.42 -4.09
CA LEU A 171 19.21 -2.39 -4.33
C LEU A 171 18.55 -2.22 -5.72
N ILE A 172 18.30 -0.98 -6.13
CA ILE A 172 17.64 -0.67 -7.41
C ILE A 172 18.63 -0.57 -8.58
N GLY A 173 19.93 -0.58 -8.29
CA GLY A 173 21.01 -0.42 -9.27
C GLY A 173 21.08 1.00 -9.83
N ALA A 174 20.74 2.01 -9.03
CA ALA A 174 20.99 3.41 -9.32
C ALA A 174 22.42 3.74 -8.87
N ARG A 175 23.20 4.40 -9.74
CA ARG A 175 24.53 4.93 -9.40
C ARG A 175 24.39 6.29 -8.75
#